data_AF-A0AAJ2A9M9-F1
#
_entry.id   AF-A0AAJ2A9M9-F1
#
_cell.length_a   1.000
_cell.length_b   1.000
_cell.length_c   1.000
_cell.angle_alpha   90.00
_cell.angle_beta   90.00
_cell.angle_gamma   90.00
#
_symmetry.space_group_name_H-M   'P 1'
#
loop_
_entity.id
_entity.type
_entity.pdbx_description
1 polymer ?
#
loop_
_entity_poly.entity_id
_entity_poly.type
_entity_poly.pdbx_seq_one_letter_code
_entity_poly.pdbx_strand_id
1 'polypeptide(L)'
;METRDHLVRLSMGAVPDDIGVSDWMLLTGDVLYLLARCSGEVSYLRVPLDLELLNNVRKSTMRKGDGVYRNSRGEPTLLATYLAFVFLQRDVPIQAIRRELGLSEAMMNLLLVVWHFAVGVIDCGSRLQLIPPLPFEGNGDV
;
A
#
# COMPACT_ATOMS: atom_id res chain seq x y z
N MET A 1 -9.46 7.83 24.90
CA MET A 1 -8.17 7.25 24.44
C MET A 1 -8.51 6.30 23.30
N GLU A 2 -7.92 6.49 22.13
CA GLU A 2 -8.02 5.52 21.04
C GLU A 2 -7.43 4.20 21.52
N THR A 3 -8.21 3.12 21.42
CA THR A 3 -7.80 1.78 21.88
C THR A 3 -7.04 0.99 20.82
N ARG A 4 -6.68 1.64 19.71
CA ARG A 4 -6.16 0.99 18.50
C ARG A 4 -5.14 1.88 17.83
N ASP A 5 -4.17 1.26 17.18
CA ASP A 5 -3.23 1.99 16.34
C ASP A 5 -3.91 2.40 15.03
N HIS A 6 -3.60 3.61 14.55
CA HIS A 6 -4.14 4.20 13.34
C HIS A 6 -3.01 4.58 12.41
N LEU A 7 -3.14 4.16 11.15
CA LEU A 7 -2.29 4.59 10.05
C LEU A 7 -3.21 5.27 9.04
N VAL A 8 -2.88 6.50 8.64
CA VAL A 8 -3.72 7.28 7.72
C VAL A 8 -2.84 8.00 6.72
N ARG A 9 -3.16 7.91 5.41
CA ARG A 9 -2.52 8.72 4.38
C ARG A 9 -2.86 10.20 4.58
N LEU A 10 -1.84 11.04 4.59
CA LEU A 10 -2.00 12.49 4.57
C LEU A 10 -2.02 12.97 3.11
N SER A 11 -3.12 13.63 2.72
CA SER A 11 -3.19 14.35 1.46
C SER A 11 -2.53 15.71 1.62
N MET A 12 -1.36 15.92 0.99
CA MET A 12 -0.71 17.23 0.94
C MET A 12 -1.00 17.91 -0.41
N GLY A 13 -1.80 18.97 -0.39
CA GLY A 13 -2.16 19.76 -1.57
C GLY A 13 -3.67 19.94 -1.73
N ALA A 14 -4.07 20.89 -2.57
CA ALA A 14 -5.47 21.07 -2.95
C ALA A 14 -5.93 19.82 -3.72
N VAL A 15 -6.80 19.02 -3.12
CA VAL A 15 -7.57 18.01 -3.84
C VAL A 15 -8.50 18.80 -4.76
N PRO A 16 -8.35 18.75 -6.10
CA PRO A 16 -9.29 19.44 -6.97
C PRO A 16 -10.63 18.74 -6.81
N ASP A 17 -11.57 19.38 -6.13
CA ASP A 17 -12.89 18.83 -5.80
C ASP A 17 -13.77 18.50 -7.03
N ASP A 18 -13.34 18.83 -8.26
CA ASP A 18 -14.24 18.92 -9.40
C ASP A 18 -13.73 18.32 -10.72
N ILE A 19 -12.73 17.44 -10.70
CA ILE A 19 -12.32 16.74 -11.91
C ILE A 19 -12.19 15.28 -11.53
N GLY A 20 -12.77 14.37 -12.32
CA GLY A 20 -12.63 12.91 -12.19
C GLY A 20 -11.18 12.39 -12.36
N VAL A 21 -10.19 13.19 -11.99
CA VAL A 21 -8.80 12.91 -11.73
C VAL A 21 -8.77 11.95 -10.57
N SER A 22 -8.58 10.69 -10.91
CA SER A 22 -8.51 9.64 -9.92
C SER A 22 -7.27 9.82 -9.04
N ASP A 23 -7.41 9.57 -7.74
CA ASP A 23 -6.43 9.79 -6.66
C ASP A 23 -4.96 9.45 -6.98
N TRP A 24 -4.69 8.52 -7.89
CA TRP A 24 -3.33 8.18 -8.33
C TRP A 24 -2.62 9.28 -9.13
N MET A 25 -3.34 10.17 -9.80
CA MET A 25 -2.74 11.32 -10.49
C MET A 25 -2.11 12.34 -9.53
N LEU A 26 -2.45 12.28 -8.24
CA LEU A 26 -1.90 13.15 -7.19
C LEU A 26 -0.70 12.52 -6.47
N LEU A 27 -0.40 11.24 -6.74
CA LEU A 27 0.75 10.56 -6.14
C LEU A 27 2.02 10.87 -6.93
N THR A 28 2.81 11.83 -6.44
CA THR A 28 4.14 12.15 -6.99
C THR A 28 5.13 12.41 -5.86
N GLY A 29 6.40 12.02 -6.06
CA GLY A 29 7.46 12.27 -5.10
C GLY A 29 7.34 11.38 -3.86
N ASP A 30 6.64 11.83 -2.83
CA ASP A 30 6.50 11.12 -1.56
C ASP A 30 5.05 11.01 -1.12
N VAL A 31 4.71 9.90 -0.47
CA VAL A 31 3.48 9.78 0.31
C VAL A 31 3.81 9.87 1.78
N LEU A 32 3.03 10.68 2.49
CA LEU A 32 3.16 10.84 3.93
C LEU A 32 2.01 10.13 4.64
N TYR A 33 2.33 9.38 5.68
CA TYR A 33 1.35 8.77 6.57
C TYR A 33 1.53 9.28 8.00
N LEU A 34 0.42 9.44 8.70
CA LEU A 34 0.40 9.63 10.14
C LEU A 34 0.20 8.26 10.79
N LEU A 35 1.08 7.91 11.72
CA LEU A 35 0.93 6.74 12.58
C LEU A 35 0.67 7.22 14.01
N ALA A 36 -0.53 6.97 14.51
CA ALA A 36 -0.90 7.17 15.91
C ALA A 36 -0.94 5.80 16.60
N ARG A 37 -0.14 5.64 17.65
CA ARG A 37 -0.07 4.43 18.47
C ARG A 37 -1.05 4.53 19.63
N CYS A 38 -1.56 3.40 20.09
CA CYS A 38 -2.37 3.30 21.29
C CYS A 38 -1.62 3.73 22.57
N SER A 39 -0.29 3.75 22.54
CA SER A 39 0.57 4.33 23.59
C SER A 39 0.48 5.86 23.69
N GLY A 40 -0.13 6.53 22.70
CA GLY A 40 -0.15 7.98 22.55
C GLY A 40 1.02 8.53 21.74
N GLU A 41 1.94 7.68 21.28
CA GLU A 41 3.01 8.09 20.36
C GLU A 41 2.44 8.41 18.97
N VAL A 42 2.88 9.51 18.38
CA VAL A 42 2.50 9.93 17.04
C VAL A 42 3.76 10.15 16.21
N SER A 43 3.80 9.55 15.02
CA SER A 43 4.92 9.67 14.10
C SER A 43 4.46 9.87 12.66
N TYR A 44 5.34 10.46 11.85
CA TYR A 44 5.12 10.63 10.42
C TYR A 44 6.00 9.66 9.63
N LEU A 45 5.39 8.94 8.69
CA LEU A 45 6.07 8.00 7.82
C LEU A 45 6.09 8.55 6.39
N ARG A 46 7.25 9.08 5.99
CA ARG A 46 7.51 9.44 4.59
C ARG A 46 7.92 8.22 3.79
N VAL A 47 7.20 7.94 2.71
CA VAL A 47 7.50 6.86 1.77
C VAL A 47 7.78 7.46 0.39
N PRO A 48 9.02 7.39 -0.12
CA PRO A 48 9.33 7.85 -1.45
C PRO A 48 8.69 6.93 -2.49
N LEU A 49 8.01 7.52 -3.47
CA LEU A 49 7.46 6.80 -4.61
C LEU A 49 8.39 6.98 -5.81
N ASP A 50 8.93 5.87 -6.28
CA ASP A 50 9.65 5.83 -7.54
C ASP A 50 8.67 6.07 -8.72
N LEU A 51 9.11 6.88 -9.69
CA LEU A 51 8.39 7.13 -10.93
C LEU A 51 8.15 5.83 -11.71
N GLU A 52 9.05 4.85 -11.63
CA GLU A 52 8.87 3.54 -12.27
C GLU A 52 7.73 2.75 -11.61
N LEU A 53 7.67 2.74 -10.28
CA LEU A 53 6.58 2.12 -9.51
C LEU A 53 5.25 2.78 -9.82
N LEU A 54 5.20 4.12 -9.83
CA LEU A 54 4.01 4.89 -10.19
C LEU A 54 3.54 4.59 -11.62
N ASN A 55 4.47 4.45 -12.57
CA ASN A 55 4.15 4.07 -13.94
C ASN A 55 3.60 2.64 -14.03
N ASN A 56 4.12 1.69 -13.26
CA ASN A 56 3.62 0.32 -13.22
C ASN A 56 2.22 0.25 -12.61
N VAL A 57 1.98 1.01 -11.54
CA VAL A 57 0.65 1.16 -10.94
C VAL A 57 -0.31 1.76 -11.96
N ARG A 58 0.07 2.85 -12.63
CA ARG A 58 -0.73 3.50 -13.67
C ARG A 58 -1.08 2.56 -14.83
N LYS A 59 -0.14 1.73 -15.29
CA LYS A 59 -0.39 0.72 -16.33
C LYS A 59 -1.37 -0.36 -15.85
N SER A 60 -1.28 -0.75 -14.57
CA SER A 60 -2.17 -1.76 -13.99
C SER A 60 -3.59 -1.24 -13.77
N THR A 61 -3.76 0.06 -13.47
CA THR A 61 -5.05 0.71 -13.19
C THR A 61 -5.71 1.39 -14.40
N MET A 62 -5.21 1.15 -15.62
CA MET A 62 -5.86 1.65 -16.85
C MET A 62 -7.27 1.07 -17.08
N ARG A 63 -7.72 0.12 -16.27
CA ARG A 63 -9.10 -0.40 -16.30
C ARG A 63 -10.01 0.50 -15.45
N LYS A 64 -11.11 0.93 -16.06
CA LYS A 64 -12.13 1.77 -15.42
C LYS A 64 -12.65 1.07 -14.15
N GLY A 65 -12.42 1.66 -12.97
CA GLY A 65 -12.92 1.15 -11.68
C GLY A 65 -11.87 0.59 -10.71
N ASP A 66 -10.59 0.56 -11.08
CA ASP A 66 -9.53 0.24 -10.14
C ASP A 66 -9.31 1.43 -9.17
N GLY A 67 -9.09 1.17 -7.88
CA GLY A 67 -8.73 2.16 -6.86
C GLY A 67 -7.21 2.28 -6.64
N VAL A 68 -6.79 3.15 -5.71
CA VAL A 68 -5.36 3.37 -5.41
C VAL A 68 -4.69 2.13 -4.83
N TYR A 69 -5.31 1.51 -3.82
CA TYR A 69 -4.77 0.35 -3.13
C TYR A 69 -5.42 -0.97 -3.54
N ARG A 70 -6.58 -0.93 -4.20
CA ARG A 70 -7.32 -2.13 -4.62
C ARG A 70 -7.78 -1.97 -6.05
N ASN A 71 -7.62 -3.00 -6.88
CA ASN A 71 -8.20 -3.00 -8.22
C ASN A 71 -9.72 -3.30 -8.15
N SER A 72 -10.36 -3.28 -9.31
CA SER A 72 -11.79 -3.57 -9.51
C SER A 72 -12.20 -4.98 -9.07
N ARG A 73 -11.25 -5.92 -8.94
CA ARG A 73 -11.47 -7.27 -8.38
C ARG A 73 -11.30 -7.32 -6.86
N GLY A 74 -11.00 -6.18 -6.23
CA GLY A 74 -10.73 -6.09 -4.79
C GLY A 74 -9.34 -6.60 -4.39
N GLU A 75 -8.48 -6.94 -5.34
CA GLU A 75 -7.11 -7.39 -5.10
C GLU A 75 -6.20 -6.19 -4.82
N PRO A 76 -5.15 -6.32 -3.99
CA PRO A 76 -4.21 -5.24 -3.75
C PRO A 76 -3.48 -4.82 -5.03
N THR A 77 -3.27 -3.51 -5.19
CA THR A 77 -2.40 -3.00 -6.25
C THR A 77 -0.93 -3.21 -5.89
N LEU A 78 -0.05 -3.11 -6.89
CA LEU A 78 1.40 -3.12 -6.65
C LEU A 78 1.84 -2.04 -5.64
N LEU A 79 1.16 -0.89 -5.63
CA LEU A 79 1.39 0.16 -4.66
C LEU A 79 1.03 -0.28 -3.25
N ALA A 80 -0.14 -0.92 -3.05
CA ALA A 80 -0.54 -1.43 -1.74
C ALA A 80 0.44 -2.50 -1.24
N THR A 81 0.88 -3.40 -2.11
CA THR A 81 1.90 -4.40 -1.79
C THR A 81 3.22 -3.75 -1.37
N TYR A 82 3.72 -2.78 -2.14
CA TYR A 82 4.93 -2.04 -1.78
C TYR A 82 4.81 -1.33 -0.43
N LEU A 83 3.74 -0.58 -0.23
CA LEU A 83 3.49 0.16 1.01
C LEU A 83 3.41 -0.78 2.21
N ALA A 84 2.75 -1.92 2.07
CA ALA A 84 2.69 -2.93 3.13
C ALA A 84 4.09 -3.39 3.55
N PHE A 85 5.01 -3.65 2.62
CA PHE A 85 6.39 -4.01 2.96
C PHE A 85 7.16 -2.88 3.62
N VAL A 86 7.04 -1.65 3.13
CA VAL A 86 7.66 -0.47 3.76
C VAL A 86 7.15 -0.28 5.20
N PHE A 87 5.86 -0.48 5.43
CA PHE A 87 5.26 -0.38 6.75
C PHE A 87 5.71 -1.52 7.68
N LEU A 88 5.82 -2.75 7.19
CA LEU A 88 6.38 -3.87 7.95
C LEU A 88 7.84 -3.60 8.37
N GLN A 89 8.65 -3.02 7.48
CA GLN A 89 10.02 -2.61 7.78
C GLN A 89 10.11 -1.55 8.87
N ARG A 90 9.10 -0.67 8.96
CA ARG A 90 9.04 0.42 9.96
C ARG A 90 8.21 0.05 11.18
N ASP A 91 8.01 -1.24 11.43
CA ASP A 91 7.33 -1.78 12.60
C ASP A 91 5.90 -1.23 12.78
N VAL A 92 5.22 -0.92 11.66
CA VAL A 92 3.84 -0.44 11.70
C VAL A 92 2.91 -1.61 12.05
N PRO A 93 1.91 -1.42 12.92
CA PRO A 93 1.02 -2.49 13.34
C PRO A 93 0.25 -3.09 12.17
N ILE A 94 0.27 -4.42 12.08
CA ILE A 94 -0.39 -5.19 11.01
C ILE A 94 -1.85 -4.78 10.82
N GLN A 95 -2.58 -4.55 11.93
CA GLN A 95 -3.98 -4.16 11.89
C GLN A 95 -4.19 -2.74 11.32
N ALA A 96 -3.25 -1.83 11.57
CA ALA A 96 -3.29 -0.48 11.00
C ALA A 96 -2.98 -0.52 9.49
N ILE A 97 -1.98 -1.31 9.07
CA ILE A 97 -1.65 -1.56 7.66
C ILE A 97 -2.87 -2.11 6.92
N ARG A 98 -3.51 -3.16 7.45
CA ARG A 98 -4.67 -3.81 6.83
C ARG A 98 -5.82 -2.85 6.60
N ARG A 99 -6.11 -1.98 7.58
CA ARG A 99 -7.20 -1.01 7.48
C ARG A 99 -6.92 0.06 6.45
N GLU A 100 -5.72 0.65 6.50
CA GLU A 100 -5.34 1.72 5.58
C GLU A 100 -5.29 1.24 4.12
N LEU A 101 -4.70 0.06 3.89
CA LEU A 101 -4.52 -0.49 2.56
C LEU A 101 -5.72 -1.34 2.09
N GLY A 102 -6.74 -1.52 2.94
CA GLY A 102 -7.92 -2.34 2.64
C GLY A 102 -7.60 -3.83 2.40
N LEU A 103 -6.57 -4.37 3.06
CA LEU A 103 -6.11 -5.74 2.87
C LEU A 103 -6.91 -6.73 3.72
N SER A 104 -7.30 -7.84 3.09
CA SER A 104 -7.86 -8.99 3.80
C SER A 104 -6.82 -9.63 4.72
N GLU A 105 -7.30 -10.41 5.70
CA GLU A 105 -6.40 -11.15 6.60
C GLU A 105 -5.53 -12.15 5.85
N ALA A 106 -6.13 -12.91 4.94
CA ALA A 106 -5.43 -13.88 4.11
C ALA A 106 -4.32 -13.21 3.28
N MET A 107 -4.61 -12.04 2.71
CA MET A 107 -3.62 -11.28 1.94
C MET A 107 -2.48 -10.79 2.82
N MET A 108 -2.79 -10.27 4.01
CA MET A 108 -1.76 -9.82 4.94
C MET A 108 -0.87 -10.97 5.42
N ASN A 109 -1.45 -12.14 5.69
CA ASN A 109 -0.69 -13.33 6.05
C ASN A 109 0.23 -13.77 4.91
N LEU A 110 -0.24 -13.73 3.66
CA LEU A 110 0.59 -14.01 2.49
C LEU A 110 1.76 -13.02 2.39
N LEU A 111 1.51 -11.72 2.57
CA LEU A 111 2.57 -10.70 2.58
C LEU A 111 3.57 -10.91 3.71
N LEU A 112 3.12 -11.33 4.90
CA LEU A 112 4.00 -11.66 6.03
C LEU A 112 4.88 -12.89 5.74
N VAL A 113 4.33 -13.91 5.07
CA VAL A 113 5.11 -15.07 4.62
C VAL A 113 6.19 -14.62 3.63
N VAL A 114 5.82 -13.87 2.59
CA VAL A 114 6.77 -13.33 1.61
C VAL A 114 7.81 -12.45 2.30
N TRP A 115 7.39 -11.57 3.21
CA TRP A 115 8.28 -10.72 4.00
C TRP A 115 9.28 -11.56 4.77
N HIS A 116 8.82 -12.57 5.51
CA HIS A 116 9.66 -13.43 6.33
C HIS A 116 10.73 -14.17 5.53
N PHE A 117 10.38 -14.67 4.34
CA PHE A 117 11.32 -15.33 3.43
C PHE A 117 12.28 -14.36 2.72
N ALA A 118 11.96 -13.08 2.72
CA ALA A 118 12.72 -12.06 2.01
C ALA A 118 13.51 -11.11 2.95
N VAL A 119 13.39 -11.30 4.28
CA VAL A 119 14.22 -10.64 5.29
C VAL A 119 15.69 -11.02 5.05
N GLY A 120 16.47 -10.05 4.56
CA GLY A 120 17.88 -10.21 4.18
C GLY A 120 18.17 -9.96 2.69
N VAL A 121 17.15 -9.86 1.84
CA VAL A 121 17.29 -9.67 0.38
C VAL A 121 16.56 -8.41 -0.11
N ILE A 122 15.48 -7.99 0.54
CA ILE A 122 14.71 -6.80 0.13
C ILE A 122 15.37 -5.53 0.67
N ASP A 123 16.27 -4.95 -0.11
CA ASP A 123 16.49 -3.51 -0.05
C ASP A 123 15.32 -2.82 -0.76
N CYS A 124 14.42 -2.18 -0.01
CA CYS A 124 13.33 -1.40 -0.58
C CYS A 124 13.82 -0.19 -1.40
N GLY A 125 15.11 0.18 -1.28
CA GLY A 125 15.80 1.13 -2.14
C GLY A 125 16.28 0.54 -3.47
N SER A 126 16.47 -0.79 -3.56
CA SER A 126 16.80 -1.49 -4.78
C SER A 126 15.81 -2.62 -5.08
N ARG A 127 14.76 -2.21 -5.81
CA ARG A 127 14.00 -3.05 -6.75
C ARG A 127 13.06 -4.09 -6.13
N LEU A 128 11.78 -3.74 -6.19
CA LEU A 128 10.61 -4.63 -6.29
C LEU A 128 10.64 -5.60 -7.50
N GLN A 129 11.80 -5.85 -8.13
CA GLN A 129 11.94 -6.82 -9.22
C GLN A 129 11.89 -8.27 -8.73
N LEU A 130 11.88 -8.50 -7.41
CA LEU A 130 11.97 -9.83 -6.80
C LEU A 130 10.63 -10.41 -6.31
N ILE A 131 9.50 -9.74 -6.56
CA ILE A 131 8.19 -10.36 -6.28
C ILE A 131 7.64 -10.84 -7.62
N PRO A 132 7.70 -12.16 -7.92
CA PRO A 132 6.95 -12.71 -9.04
C PRO A 132 5.49 -12.27 -8.88
N PRO A 133 4.77 -11.96 -9.98
CA PRO A 133 3.34 -11.75 -9.89
C PRO A 133 2.75 -13.00 -9.21
N LEU A 134 2.26 -12.81 -7.98
CA LEU A 134 1.65 -13.89 -7.22
C LEU A 134 0.54 -14.48 -8.10
N PRO A 135 0.52 -15.81 -8.33
CA PRO A 135 -0.60 -16.42 -9.03
C PRO A 135 -1.81 -16.24 -8.12
N PHE A 136 -2.63 -15.24 -8.45
CA PHE A 136 -3.98 -15.17 -7.93
C PHE A 136 -4.73 -16.30 -8.61
N GLU A 137 -4.86 -17.44 -7.92
CA GLU A 137 -5.91 -18.41 -8.22
C GLU A 137 -7.23 -17.69 -7.98
N GLY A 138 -7.76 -17.10 -9.05
CA GLY A 138 -9.17 -16.74 -9.09
C GLY A 138 -9.93 -18.03 -8.88
N ASN A 139 -10.65 -18.13 -7.76
CA ASN A 139 -11.77 -19.05 -7.66
C ASN A 139 -12.70 -18.68 -8.82
N GLY A 140 -12.64 -19.49 -9.88
CA GLY A 140 -13.67 -19.54 -10.89
C GLY A 140 -14.87 -20.19 -10.24
N ASP A 141 -15.79 -19.37 -9.73
CA ASP A 141 -17.14 -19.81 -9.45
C ASP A 141 -18.00 -19.44 -10.66
N VAL A 142 -18.50 -20.47 -11.34
CA VAL A 142 -19.69 -20.41 -12.20
C VAL A 142 -20.91 -20.52 -11.31
#